data_AF-A0A0A9FC34-F1
#
_entry.id   AF-A0A0A9FC34-F1
#
_cell.length_a   1.000
_cell.length_b   1.000
_cell.length_c   1.000
_cell.angle_alpha   90.00
_cell.angle_beta   90.00
_cell.angle_gamma   90.00
#
_symmetry.space_group_name_H-M   'P 1'
#
loop_
_entity.id
_entity.type
_entity.pdbx_description
1 polymer ?
#
loop_
_entity_poly.entity_id
_entity_poly.type
_entity_poly.pdbx_seq_one_letter_code
_entity_poly.pdbx_strand_id
1 'polypeptide(L)'
;MLHSLAHTESWAVDLSWDIVARFGAPMRMPREFFDDFTRVAQDEGRHYTVLSARMRELGSHYGALPAHDGLWDSAMRTSHCLLARLAVEHCVHEARGLDVLPTTISRFRAGGDEQTAKILEDVIYPEEITHCAAGVRWFRYLCLRSRKDDPITCSVPEPQPHGSELPGDGTPDTKTGQGVEDELTSRQTQGVNDNDNTDQGVEDERLSKVAHGINGLDKMVEEVEHGFEKCKLGDNLEEDEAAVIRTFHRIVRKYFRGPLKPPFNKEARKAAGFEPSWYEPLAVKEAYVEGEPVE
;
A
#
# COMPACT_ATOMS: atom_id res chain seq x y z
N MET A 1 3.57 11.56 -12.77
CA MET A 1 2.47 10.90 -12.04
C MET A 1 2.14 9.56 -12.68
N LEU A 2 1.56 9.50 -13.89
CA LEU A 2 1.27 8.23 -14.59
C LEU A 2 2.48 7.29 -14.70
N HIS A 3 3.65 7.82 -15.09
CA HIS A 3 4.89 7.03 -15.15
C HIS A 3 5.28 6.43 -13.79
N SER A 4 5.20 7.22 -12.72
CA SER A 4 5.48 6.74 -11.37
C SER A 4 4.49 5.69 -10.89
N LEU A 5 3.19 5.82 -11.22
CA LEU A 5 2.18 4.79 -10.92
C LEU A 5 2.50 3.49 -11.67
N ALA A 6 2.71 3.56 -12.98
CA ALA A 6 3.09 2.38 -13.78
C ALA A 6 4.40 1.75 -13.26
N HIS A 7 5.34 2.56 -12.79
CA HIS A 7 6.54 2.05 -12.13
C HIS A 7 6.20 1.27 -10.87
N THR A 8 5.35 1.81 -9.98
CA THR A 8 4.89 1.09 -8.78
C THR A 8 4.20 -0.24 -9.14
N GLU A 9 3.29 -0.28 -10.12
CA GLU A 9 2.59 -1.53 -10.45
C GLU A 9 3.54 -2.58 -11.03
N SER A 10 4.49 -2.15 -11.86
CA SER A 10 5.54 -3.04 -12.37
C SER A 10 6.35 -3.69 -11.24
N TRP A 11 6.56 -2.94 -10.15
CA TRP A 11 7.25 -3.43 -8.97
C TRP A 11 6.38 -4.36 -8.13
N ALA A 12 5.10 -4.06 -7.99
CA ALA A 12 4.16 -4.91 -7.27
C ALA A 12 4.02 -6.30 -7.92
N VAL A 13 4.11 -6.38 -9.25
CA VAL A 13 4.24 -7.66 -9.98
C VAL A 13 5.47 -8.43 -9.52
N ASP A 14 6.65 -7.80 -9.54
CA ASP A 14 7.91 -8.45 -9.16
C ASP A 14 7.91 -8.88 -7.69
N LEU A 15 7.38 -8.05 -6.79
CA LEU A 15 7.29 -8.34 -5.36
C LEU A 15 6.33 -9.50 -5.07
N SER A 16 5.19 -9.55 -5.75
CA SER A 16 4.21 -10.64 -5.62
C SER A 16 4.81 -11.98 -6.07
N TRP A 17 5.55 -11.99 -7.19
CA TRP A 17 6.28 -13.18 -7.61
C TRP A 17 7.48 -13.52 -6.73
N ASP A 18 8.20 -12.51 -6.21
CA ASP A 18 9.33 -12.71 -5.30
C ASP A 18 8.89 -13.52 -4.08
N ILE A 19 7.77 -13.18 -3.45
CA ILE A 19 7.37 -13.88 -2.23
C ILE A 19 6.89 -15.30 -2.49
N VAL A 20 6.25 -15.53 -3.64
CA VAL A 20 5.85 -16.87 -4.10
C VAL A 20 7.08 -17.73 -4.33
N ALA A 21 8.03 -17.25 -5.13
CA ALA A 21 9.20 -18.02 -5.53
C ALA A 21 10.22 -18.19 -4.40
N ARG A 22 10.49 -17.12 -3.65
CA ARG A 22 11.53 -17.09 -2.62
C ARG A 22 11.11 -17.79 -1.34
N PHE A 23 9.86 -17.61 -0.92
CA PHE A 23 9.42 -18.06 0.41
C PHE A 23 8.36 -19.15 0.38
N GLY A 24 7.52 -19.23 -0.66
CA GLY A 24 6.34 -20.10 -0.68
C GLY A 24 6.66 -21.55 -0.28
N ALA A 25 7.47 -22.26 -1.06
CA ALA A 25 7.84 -23.64 -0.77
C ALA A 25 8.77 -23.79 0.45
N PRO A 26 9.85 -23.00 0.61
CA PRO A 26 10.74 -23.11 1.78
C PRO A 26 10.03 -22.90 3.13
N MET A 27 9.04 -22.00 3.18
CA MET A 27 8.24 -21.71 4.37
C MET A 27 7.01 -22.60 4.51
N ARG A 28 6.85 -23.63 3.64
CA ARG A 28 5.69 -24.53 3.59
C ARG A 28 4.37 -23.76 3.63
N MET A 29 4.26 -22.71 2.82
CA MET A 29 3.02 -21.93 2.72
C MET A 29 1.91 -22.80 2.13
N PRO A 30 0.65 -22.63 2.58
CA PRO A 30 -0.47 -23.37 2.03
C PRO A 30 -0.82 -22.87 0.61
N ARG A 31 -1.61 -23.65 -0.13
CA ARG A 31 -1.93 -23.37 -1.55
C ARG A 31 -2.55 -21.98 -1.75
N GLU A 32 -3.39 -21.57 -0.81
CA GLU A 32 -4.10 -20.30 -0.84
C GLU A 32 -3.15 -19.10 -0.83
N PHE A 33 -1.94 -19.23 -0.28
CA PHE A 33 -0.91 -18.18 -0.35
C PHE A 33 -0.45 -17.95 -1.78
N PHE A 34 -0.25 -19.05 -2.52
CA PHE A 34 0.12 -18.98 -3.93
C PHE A 34 -1.03 -18.42 -4.77
N ASP A 35 -2.26 -18.85 -4.48
CA ASP A 35 -3.45 -18.38 -5.21
C ASP A 35 -3.66 -16.87 -4.99
N ASP A 36 -3.55 -16.38 -3.74
CA ASP A 36 -3.68 -14.95 -3.44
C ASP A 36 -2.62 -14.11 -4.15
N PHE A 37 -1.34 -14.44 -4.01
CA PHE A 37 -0.27 -13.59 -4.60
C PHE A 37 -0.10 -13.78 -6.11
N THR A 38 -0.57 -14.90 -6.69
CA THR A 38 -0.71 -15.01 -8.14
C THR A 38 -1.81 -14.08 -8.65
N ARG A 39 -2.92 -13.94 -7.91
CA ARG A 39 -3.99 -12.98 -8.23
C ARG A 39 -3.49 -11.54 -8.11
N VAL A 40 -2.81 -11.18 -7.01
CA VAL A 40 -2.19 -9.84 -6.88
C VAL A 40 -1.25 -9.57 -8.06
N ALA A 41 -0.33 -10.48 -8.38
CA ALA A 41 0.59 -10.29 -9.52
C ALA A 41 -0.14 -10.12 -10.87
N GLN A 42 -1.28 -10.79 -11.05
CA GLN A 42 -2.10 -10.66 -12.25
C GLN A 42 -2.77 -9.30 -12.33
N ASP A 43 -3.38 -8.85 -11.23
CA ASP A 43 -4.04 -7.55 -11.10
C ASP A 43 -3.04 -6.42 -11.37
N GLU A 44 -1.86 -6.49 -10.76
CA GLU A 44 -0.81 -5.48 -10.94
C GLU A 44 -0.23 -5.46 -12.35
N GLY A 45 -0.14 -6.63 -13.00
CA GLY A 45 0.24 -6.70 -14.41
C GLY A 45 -0.78 -6.01 -15.31
N ARG A 46 -2.07 -6.12 -14.98
CA ARG A 46 -3.17 -5.44 -15.68
C ARG A 46 -3.17 -3.95 -15.39
N HIS A 47 -2.96 -3.53 -14.13
CA HIS A 47 -2.79 -2.12 -13.72
C HIS A 47 -1.66 -1.46 -14.51
N TYR A 48 -0.47 -2.07 -14.52
CA TYR A 48 0.66 -1.62 -15.32
C TYR A 48 0.29 -1.47 -16.80
N THR A 49 -0.41 -2.46 -17.35
CA THR A 49 -0.79 -2.48 -18.77
C THR A 49 -1.71 -1.31 -19.13
N VAL A 50 -2.74 -1.06 -18.33
CA VAL A 50 -3.69 0.05 -18.59
C VAL A 50 -3.03 1.41 -18.39
N LEU A 51 -2.18 1.58 -17.39
CA LEU A 51 -1.43 2.82 -17.16
C LEU A 51 -0.40 3.09 -18.27
N SER A 52 0.31 2.04 -18.70
CA SER A 52 1.27 2.12 -19.81
C SER A 52 0.59 2.47 -21.14
N ALA A 53 -0.59 1.91 -21.40
CA ALA A 53 -1.41 2.26 -22.55
C ALA A 53 -1.86 3.73 -22.48
N ARG A 54 -2.38 4.17 -21.32
CA ARG A 54 -2.80 5.56 -21.12
C ARG A 54 -1.67 6.55 -21.32
N MET A 55 -0.46 6.22 -20.85
CA MET A 55 0.73 7.05 -21.05
C MET A 55 1.12 7.18 -22.52
N ARG A 56 0.95 6.13 -23.32
CA ARG A 56 1.15 6.14 -24.78
C ARG A 56 0.15 7.02 -25.50
N GLU A 57 -1.12 7.02 -25.08
CA GLU A 57 -2.14 7.93 -25.62
C GLU A 57 -1.78 9.40 -25.38
N LEU A 58 -1.13 9.71 -24.28
CA LEU A 58 -0.64 11.05 -23.93
C LEU A 58 0.72 11.39 -24.57
N GLY A 59 1.22 10.57 -25.50
CA GLY A 59 2.46 10.82 -26.23
C GLY A 59 3.75 10.52 -25.45
N SER A 60 3.67 9.74 -24.36
CA SER A 60 4.83 9.31 -23.57
C SER A 60 4.90 7.78 -23.49
N HIS A 61 5.83 7.23 -22.70
CA HIS A 61 5.95 5.79 -22.49
C HIS A 61 6.65 5.45 -21.17
N TYR A 62 6.41 4.24 -20.66
CA TYR A 62 7.16 3.75 -19.49
C TYR A 62 8.66 3.70 -19.81
N GLY A 63 9.49 4.23 -18.91
CA GLY A 63 10.92 4.44 -19.13
C GLY A 63 11.31 5.79 -19.74
N ALA A 64 10.35 6.62 -20.18
CA ALA A 64 10.64 7.96 -20.71
C ALA A 64 11.13 8.95 -19.63
N LEU A 65 10.84 8.68 -18.36
CA LEU A 65 11.25 9.48 -17.20
C LEU A 65 12.08 8.61 -16.23
N PRO A 66 12.95 9.22 -15.41
CA PRO A 66 13.68 8.50 -14.38
C PRO A 66 12.74 7.77 -13.42
N ALA A 67 13.08 6.53 -13.12
CA ALA A 67 12.46 5.70 -12.09
C ALA A 67 13.03 6.03 -10.70
N HIS A 68 12.30 5.67 -9.64
CA HIS A 68 12.75 5.82 -8.26
C HIS A 68 12.97 4.44 -7.62
N ASP A 69 14.09 4.25 -6.91
CA ASP A 69 14.44 2.94 -6.32
C ASP A 69 13.92 2.75 -4.89
N GLY A 70 13.03 3.62 -4.42
CA GLY A 70 12.60 3.66 -3.01
C GLY A 70 12.00 2.35 -2.49
N LEU A 71 11.33 1.59 -3.36
CA LEU A 71 10.78 0.27 -3.04
C LEU A 71 11.86 -0.83 -3.05
N TRP A 72 12.93 -0.71 -3.86
CA TRP A 72 14.02 -1.70 -3.90
C TRP A 72 14.80 -1.77 -2.60
N ASP A 73 15.09 -0.62 -2.02
CA ASP A 73 15.81 -0.54 -0.75
C ASP A 73 15.07 -1.32 0.35
N SER A 74 13.75 -1.17 0.38
CA SER A 74 12.89 -1.87 1.33
C SER A 74 12.78 -3.36 1.03
N ALA A 75 12.61 -3.69 -0.24
CA ALA A 75 12.60 -5.06 -0.74
C ALA A 75 13.88 -5.83 -0.38
N MET A 76 15.04 -5.21 -0.60
CA MET A 76 16.33 -5.83 -0.30
C MET A 76 16.51 -6.04 1.20
N ARG A 77 16.11 -5.07 2.03
CA ARG A 77 16.20 -5.15 3.50
C ARG A 77 15.29 -6.19 4.11
N THR A 78 14.27 -6.65 3.39
CA THR A 78 13.31 -7.66 3.86
C THR A 78 13.46 -9.01 3.14
N SER A 79 14.36 -9.10 2.15
CA SER A 79 14.55 -10.26 1.27
C SER A 79 14.90 -11.57 2.00
N HIS A 80 15.39 -11.51 3.22
CA HIS A 80 15.73 -12.70 4.03
C HIS A 80 14.59 -13.19 4.93
N CYS A 81 13.44 -12.51 4.97
CA CYS A 81 12.41 -12.76 5.97
C CYS A 81 11.00 -12.51 5.46
N LEU A 82 10.22 -13.58 5.24
CA LEU A 82 8.84 -13.47 4.74
C LEU A 82 7.95 -12.58 5.63
N LEU A 83 8.06 -12.68 6.96
CA LEU A 83 7.32 -11.80 7.88
C LEU A 83 7.68 -10.32 7.69
N ALA A 84 8.97 -10.01 7.49
CA ALA A 84 9.39 -8.64 7.24
C ALA A 84 8.90 -8.14 5.89
N ARG A 85 8.97 -8.99 4.87
CA ARG A 85 8.50 -8.71 3.53
C ARG A 85 7.00 -8.41 3.50
N LEU A 86 6.18 -9.27 4.12
CA LEU A 86 4.74 -9.08 4.21
C LEU A 86 4.40 -7.79 4.96
N ALA A 87 5.04 -7.53 6.10
CA ALA A 87 4.72 -6.33 6.88
C ALA A 87 5.06 -5.03 6.14
N VAL A 88 6.21 -4.97 5.46
CA VAL A 88 6.66 -3.72 4.87
C VAL A 88 6.09 -3.52 3.46
N GLU A 89 6.21 -4.52 2.59
CA GLU A 89 5.73 -4.41 1.22
C GLU A 89 4.21 -4.61 1.16
N HIS A 90 3.73 -5.78 1.60
CA HIS A 90 2.34 -6.17 1.37
C HIS A 90 1.34 -5.62 2.40
N CYS A 91 1.78 -5.01 3.51
CA CYS A 91 0.90 -4.26 4.40
C CYS A 91 1.15 -2.76 4.28
N VAL A 92 2.35 -2.27 4.61
CA VAL A 92 2.61 -0.82 4.68
C VAL A 92 2.56 -0.16 3.30
N HIS A 93 3.19 -0.73 2.27
CA HIS A 93 3.18 -0.13 0.94
C HIS A 93 1.82 -0.25 0.25
N GLU A 94 1.14 -1.39 0.35
CA GLU A 94 -0.24 -1.55 -0.14
C GLU A 94 -1.20 -0.56 0.55
N ALA A 95 -1.14 -0.48 1.88
CA ALA A 95 -2.00 0.45 2.62
C ALA A 95 -1.68 1.92 2.32
N ARG A 96 -0.50 2.22 1.76
CA ARG A 96 -0.15 3.56 1.29
C ARG A 96 -0.76 3.85 -0.08
N GLY A 97 -0.94 2.84 -0.94
CA GLY A 97 -1.74 2.94 -2.16
C GLY A 97 -3.15 3.44 -1.84
N LEU A 98 -3.80 2.81 -0.87
CA LEU A 98 -5.14 3.19 -0.37
C LEU A 98 -5.25 4.64 0.12
N ASP A 99 -4.17 5.18 0.71
CA ASP A 99 -4.15 6.55 1.22
C ASP A 99 -3.93 7.59 0.10
N VAL A 100 -3.09 7.25 -0.88
CA VAL A 100 -2.57 8.19 -1.88
C VAL A 100 -3.46 8.26 -3.12
N LEU A 101 -4.09 7.15 -3.51
CA LEU A 101 -4.90 7.07 -4.73
C LEU A 101 -6.07 8.06 -4.77
N PRO A 102 -6.87 8.26 -3.70
CA PRO A 102 -7.97 9.24 -3.73
C PRO A 102 -7.51 10.68 -4.05
N THR A 103 -6.37 11.07 -3.49
CA THR A 103 -5.76 12.38 -3.79
C THR A 103 -5.23 12.42 -5.23
N THR A 104 -4.65 11.32 -5.70
CA THR A 104 -4.13 11.19 -7.06
C THR A 104 -5.24 11.28 -8.11
N ILE A 105 -6.36 10.59 -7.89
CA ILE A 105 -7.59 10.68 -8.69
C ILE A 105 -8.07 12.13 -8.77
N SER A 106 -8.19 12.78 -7.61
CA SER A 106 -8.62 14.19 -7.53
C SER A 106 -7.72 15.13 -8.33
N ARG A 107 -6.40 14.89 -8.33
CA ARG A 107 -5.42 15.68 -9.10
C ARG A 107 -5.55 15.50 -10.60
N PHE A 108 -5.77 14.27 -11.08
CA PHE A 108 -6.01 14.03 -12.52
C PHE A 108 -7.29 14.70 -12.99
N ARG A 109 -8.38 14.58 -12.21
CA ARG A 109 -9.65 15.25 -12.49
C ARG A 109 -9.52 16.77 -12.52
N ALA A 110 -8.83 17.35 -11.53
CA ALA A 110 -8.55 18.80 -11.52
C ALA A 110 -7.65 19.25 -12.68
N GLY A 111 -6.78 18.37 -13.19
CA GLY A 111 -5.97 18.59 -14.39
C GLY A 111 -6.71 18.37 -15.71
N GLY A 112 -8.00 18.03 -15.69
CA GLY A 112 -8.80 17.77 -16.89
C GLY A 112 -8.61 16.38 -17.52
N ASP A 113 -7.91 15.46 -16.86
CA ASP A 113 -7.68 14.09 -17.34
C ASP A 113 -8.64 13.11 -16.66
N GLU A 114 -9.92 13.23 -17.00
CA GLU A 114 -10.99 12.39 -16.45
C GLU A 114 -10.83 10.91 -16.83
N GLN A 115 -10.21 10.62 -17.98
CA GLN A 115 -9.97 9.25 -18.42
C GLN A 115 -8.99 8.53 -17.48
N THR A 116 -7.88 9.18 -17.11
CA THR A 116 -6.95 8.61 -16.13
C THR A 116 -7.59 8.51 -14.76
N ALA A 117 -8.35 9.52 -14.32
CA ALA A 117 -9.05 9.48 -13.04
C ALA A 117 -9.98 8.26 -12.93
N LYS A 118 -10.76 7.95 -13.98
CA LYS A 118 -11.62 6.77 -14.04
C LYS A 118 -10.86 5.45 -14.03
N ILE A 119 -9.72 5.36 -14.74
CA ILE A 119 -8.89 4.14 -14.68
C ILE A 119 -8.45 3.87 -13.23
N LEU A 120 -8.01 4.91 -12.52
CA LEU A 120 -7.60 4.76 -11.12
C LEU A 120 -8.77 4.44 -10.19
N GLU A 121 -9.92 5.10 -10.39
CA GLU A 121 -11.11 4.98 -9.52
C GLU A 121 -11.88 3.68 -9.73
N ASP A 122 -12.09 3.26 -10.99
CA ASP A 122 -12.98 2.15 -11.36
C ASP A 122 -12.23 0.81 -11.48
N VAL A 123 -10.91 0.86 -11.69
CA VAL A 123 -10.11 -0.35 -12.00
C VAL A 123 -9.09 -0.63 -10.91
N ILE A 124 -8.21 0.34 -10.60
CA ILE A 124 -7.07 0.10 -9.71
C ILE A 124 -7.50 0.12 -8.25
N TYR A 125 -8.08 1.24 -7.80
CA TYR A 125 -8.35 1.49 -6.39
C TYR A 125 -9.19 0.41 -5.68
N PRO A 126 -10.22 -0.20 -6.31
CA PRO A 126 -10.94 -1.30 -5.67
C PRO A 126 -10.00 -2.48 -5.34
N GLU A 127 -9.18 -2.90 -6.30
CA GLU A 127 -8.32 -4.10 -6.20
C GLU A 127 -7.21 -3.96 -5.15
N GLU A 128 -6.72 -2.75 -4.92
CA GLU A 128 -5.74 -2.42 -3.87
C GLU A 128 -6.21 -2.83 -2.47
N ILE A 129 -7.53 -2.81 -2.20
CA ILE A 129 -8.10 -3.23 -0.91
C ILE A 129 -7.81 -4.72 -0.70
N THR A 130 -8.05 -5.54 -1.74
CA THR A 130 -7.79 -6.98 -1.67
C THR A 130 -6.30 -7.32 -1.64
N HIS A 131 -5.45 -6.48 -2.25
CA HIS A 131 -4.00 -6.65 -2.19
C HIS A 131 -3.46 -6.40 -0.78
N CYS A 132 -3.87 -5.29 -0.16
CA CYS A 132 -3.57 -5.00 1.24
C CYS A 132 -4.09 -6.10 2.18
N ALA A 133 -5.31 -6.59 1.93
CA ALA A 133 -5.91 -7.66 2.72
C ALA A 133 -5.10 -8.97 2.65
N ALA A 134 -4.59 -9.33 1.47
CA ALA A 134 -3.72 -10.49 1.31
C ALA A 134 -2.46 -10.37 2.19
N GLY A 135 -1.82 -9.19 2.21
CA GLY A 135 -0.67 -8.94 3.08
C GLY A 135 -1.00 -9.12 4.57
N VAL A 136 -2.08 -8.49 5.03
CA VAL A 136 -2.53 -8.60 6.44
C VAL A 136 -2.87 -10.04 6.82
N ARG A 137 -3.60 -10.74 5.94
CA ARG A 137 -3.98 -12.16 6.13
C ARG A 137 -2.76 -13.04 6.31
N TRP A 138 -1.80 -12.98 5.40
CA TRP A 138 -0.64 -13.85 5.44
C TRP A 138 0.36 -13.47 6.54
N PHE A 139 0.43 -12.18 6.89
CA PHE A 139 1.18 -11.74 8.06
C PHE A 139 0.58 -12.32 9.36
N ARG A 140 -0.74 -12.20 9.54
CA ARG A 140 -1.47 -12.77 10.69
C ARG A 140 -1.30 -14.29 10.75
N TYR A 141 -1.49 -14.98 9.63
CA TYR A 141 -1.29 -16.43 9.52
C TYR A 141 0.09 -16.86 10.03
N LEU A 142 1.17 -16.22 9.56
CA LEU A 142 2.53 -16.58 9.98
C LEU A 142 2.80 -16.30 11.47
N CYS A 143 2.28 -15.19 12.00
CA CYS A 143 2.43 -14.87 13.42
C CYS A 143 1.76 -15.91 14.33
N LEU A 144 0.63 -16.48 13.88
CA LEU A 144 -0.14 -17.47 14.65
C LEU A 144 0.35 -18.90 14.41
N ARG A 145 0.98 -19.19 13.26
CA ARG A 145 1.49 -20.51 12.90
C ARG A 145 2.63 -20.99 13.81
N SER A 146 3.48 -20.10 14.33
CA SER A 146 4.73 -20.46 15.03
C SER A 146 4.63 -20.64 16.55
N ARG A 147 3.43 -20.75 17.14
CA ARG A 147 3.29 -20.87 18.61
C ARG A 147 3.41 -22.29 19.19
N LYS A 148 3.51 -23.35 18.38
CA LYS A 148 3.61 -24.75 18.87
C LYS A 148 4.54 -25.62 18.01
N ASP A 149 5.86 -25.44 18.09
CA ASP A 149 6.88 -26.36 17.52
C ASP A 149 7.21 -26.23 16.02
N ASP A 150 7.64 -25.06 15.54
CA ASP A 150 8.25 -24.93 14.20
C ASP A 150 9.64 -24.26 14.27
N PRO A 151 10.74 -24.93 13.84
CA PRO A 151 12.10 -24.39 13.89
C PRO A 151 12.40 -23.26 12.89
N ILE A 152 11.39 -22.69 12.23
CA ILE A 152 11.55 -21.60 11.26
C ILE A 152 10.96 -20.31 11.83
N THR A 153 11.60 -19.79 12.89
CA THR A 153 11.41 -18.39 13.28
C THR A 153 12.47 -17.58 12.55
N CYS A 154 12.02 -16.66 11.69
CA CYS A 154 12.87 -15.54 11.33
C CYS A 154 13.15 -14.81 12.65
N SER A 155 14.34 -15.00 13.21
CA SER A 155 14.75 -14.39 14.47
C SER A 155 14.81 -12.89 14.26
N VAL A 156 13.70 -12.21 14.58
CA VAL A 156 13.75 -10.77 14.78
C VAL A 156 14.42 -10.62 16.16
N PRO A 157 15.66 -10.11 16.22
CA PRO A 157 16.37 -9.98 17.49
C PRO A 157 15.54 -9.11 18.43
N GLU A 158 15.45 -9.53 19.69
CA GLU A 158 15.05 -8.62 20.76
C GLU A 158 16.06 -7.46 20.83
N PRO A 159 15.64 -6.24 21.17
CA PRO A 159 16.57 -5.13 21.37
C PRO A 159 17.58 -5.51 22.46
N GLN A 160 18.85 -5.71 22.08
CA GLN A 160 19.93 -5.88 23.04
C GLN A 160 20.41 -4.48 23.46
N PRO A 161 20.56 -4.19 24.77
CA PRO A 161 21.17 -2.96 25.23
C PRO A 161 22.70 -3.09 25.06
N HIS A 162 23.25 -2.47 24.02
CA HIS A 162 24.71 -2.37 23.87
C HIS A 162 25.14 -0.93 23.64
N GLY A 163 26.02 -0.47 24.54
CA GLY A 163 26.65 0.84 24.50
C GLY A 163 27.82 0.93 23.52
N SER A 164 28.07 2.18 23.11
CA SER A 164 29.37 2.86 22.83
C SER A 164 30.47 2.06 22.09
N GLU A 165 31.10 2.47 20.99
CA GLU A 165 31.51 3.80 20.50
C GLU A 165 31.76 3.80 18.95
N LEU A 166 31.83 5.04 18.43
CA LEU A 166 32.06 5.68 17.11
C LEU A 166 33.28 5.20 16.26
N PRO A 167 33.62 5.76 15.04
CA PRO A 167 33.28 7.07 14.43
C PRO A 167 32.80 7.00 12.95
N GLY A 168 32.21 8.01 12.30
CA GLY A 168 32.27 9.47 12.48
C GLY A 168 33.00 10.11 11.29
N ASP A 169 32.29 10.34 10.18
CA ASP A 169 32.68 11.20 9.04
C ASP A 169 31.38 11.44 8.23
N GLY A 170 30.86 12.63 7.92
CA GLY A 170 31.45 13.96 7.84
C GLY A 170 31.17 14.50 6.44
N THR A 171 29.99 15.12 6.22
CA THR A 171 29.79 16.37 5.44
C THR A 171 28.31 16.63 5.12
N PRO A 172 27.82 17.88 5.30
CA PRO A 172 26.51 18.33 4.84
C PRO A 172 26.62 19.15 3.55
N ASP A 173 25.92 18.76 2.48
CA ASP A 173 25.76 19.60 1.29
C ASP A 173 24.46 20.42 1.36
N THR A 174 24.61 21.66 1.80
CA THR A 174 23.72 22.77 1.45
C THR A 174 23.97 23.21 0.02
N LYS A 175 22.92 23.36 -0.80
CA LYS A 175 22.88 24.38 -1.86
C LYS A 175 21.45 24.87 -2.13
N THR A 176 21.25 26.11 -1.75
CA THR A 176 20.26 27.07 -2.23
C THR A 176 20.45 27.35 -3.74
N GLY A 177 19.35 27.60 -4.43
CA GLY A 177 19.31 28.11 -5.80
C GLY A 177 17.96 28.79 -6.06
N GLN A 178 18.02 30.04 -6.47
CA GLN A 178 16.93 31.02 -6.54
C GLN A 178 15.96 30.78 -7.70
N GLY A 179 14.84 31.51 -7.65
CA GLY A 179 13.68 31.36 -8.51
C GLY A 179 13.81 31.91 -9.93
N VAL A 180 12.75 31.63 -10.68
CA VAL A 180 12.36 32.37 -11.88
C VAL A 180 10.83 32.43 -11.85
N GLU A 181 10.31 33.65 -11.72
CA GLU A 181 8.91 34.00 -11.98
C GLU A 181 8.68 33.94 -13.50
N ASP A 182 7.55 33.38 -13.93
CA ASP A 182 6.99 33.74 -15.23
C ASP A 182 5.47 33.83 -15.11
N GLU A 183 5.01 35.04 -15.44
CA GLU A 183 3.66 35.57 -15.44
C GLU A 183 3.02 35.33 -16.81
N LEU A 184 1.74 34.93 -16.88
CA LEU A 184 0.88 35.17 -18.06
C LEU A 184 -0.63 35.05 -17.74
N THR A 185 -1.15 36.22 -17.35
CA THR A 185 -2.44 36.86 -17.68
C THR A 185 -3.70 36.07 -18.10
N SER A 186 -4.77 36.39 -17.35
CA SER A 186 -6.21 36.37 -17.63
C SER A 186 -6.66 36.79 -19.04
N ARG A 187 -7.68 36.10 -19.58
CA ARG A 187 -8.80 36.70 -20.35
C ARG A 187 -10.13 35.98 -20.07
N GLN A 188 -11.12 36.76 -19.65
CA GLN A 188 -12.56 36.45 -19.64
C GLN A 188 -13.18 36.62 -21.04
N THR A 189 -14.23 35.85 -21.33
CA THR A 189 -15.44 36.33 -22.04
C THR A 189 -16.67 35.54 -21.57
N GLN A 190 -17.78 36.26 -21.34
CA GLN A 190 -19.07 35.80 -20.83
C GLN A 190 -19.98 35.14 -21.89
N GLY A 191 -20.76 34.15 -21.41
CA GLY A 191 -22.20 33.89 -21.58
C GLY A 191 -22.93 34.04 -22.93
N VAL A 192 -23.80 33.07 -23.27
CA VAL A 192 -25.29 33.18 -23.18
C VAL A 192 -25.94 31.79 -23.35
N ASN A 193 -26.80 31.48 -22.37
CA ASN A 193 -28.06 30.73 -22.25
C ASN A 193 -28.53 29.56 -23.16
N ASP A 194 -29.00 28.54 -22.42
CA ASP A 194 -30.27 27.79 -22.43
C ASP A 194 -30.71 27.01 -23.67
N ASN A 195 -30.81 25.68 -23.49
CA ASN A 195 -32.09 24.99 -23.64
C ASN A 195 -32.14 23.66 -22.86
N ASP A 196 -33.31 23.47 -22.25
CA ASP A 196 -33.76 22.36 -21.43
C ASP A 196 -33.77 20.99 -22.12
N ASN A 197 -33.77 19.98 -21.24
CA ASN A 197 -34.49 18.69 -21.32
C ASN A 197 -33.62 17.44 -21.59
N THR A 198 -33.29 16.71 -20.52
CA THR A 198 -33.42 15.23 -20.36
C THR A 198 -32.80 14.78 -19.03
N ASP A 199 -33.43 15.15 -17.91
CA ASP A 199 -32.98 14.82 -16.56
C ASP A 199 -33.84 13.69 -15.96
N GLN A 200 -33.62 12.47 -16.47
CA GLN A 200 -34.21 11.25 -15.91
C GLN A 200 -33.41 9.98 -16.30
N GLY A 201 -32.68 10.00 -17.42
CA GLY A 201 -31.78 8.89 -17.82
C GLY A 201 -30.40 8.92 -17.15
N VAL A 202 -29.92 10.11 -16.76
CA VAL A 202 -28.59 10.29 -16.17
C VAL A 202 -28.57 9.92 -14.68
N GLU A 203 -29.68 10.12 -13.98
CA GLU A 203 -29.83 9.72 -12.57
C GLU A 203 -29.93 8.20 -12.42
N ASP A 204 -30.68 7.50 -13.27
CA ASP A 204 -30.77 6.03 -13.25
C ASP A 204 -29.42 5.37 -13.61
N GLU A 205 -28.65 5.93 -14.54
CA GLU A 205 -27.32 5.43 -14.87
C GLU A 205 -26.33 5.66 -13.71
N ARG A 206 -26.42 6.80 -13.02
CA ARG A 206 -25.62 7.10 -11.81
C ARG A 206 -26.01 6.18 -10.64
N LEU A 207 -27.29 5.97 -10.39
CA LEU A 207 -27.79 5.07 -9.35
C LEU A 207 -27.40 3.61 -9.65
N SER A 208 -27.41 3.19 -10.92
CA SER A 208 -26.93 1.86 -11.30
C SER A 208 -25.43 1.69 -11.12
N LYS A 209 -24.61 2.71 -11.42
CA LYS A 209 -23.15 2.69 -11.22
C LYS A 209 -22.77 2.70 -9.75
N VAL A 210 -23.50 3.49 -8.93
CA VAL A 210 -23.35 3.48 -7.46
C VAL A 210 -23.74 2.11 -6.90
N ALA A 211 -24.85 1.50 -7.36
CA ALA A 211 -25.25 0.16 -6.94
C ALA A 211 -24.25 -0.93 -7.34
N HIS A 212 -23.64 -0.85 -8.54
CA HIS A 212 -22.59 -1.79 -8.95
C HIS A 212 -21.30 -1.59 -8.14
N GLY A 213 -20.93 -0.35 -7.81
CA GLY A 213 -19.78 -0.05 -6.94
C GLY A 213 -19.97 -0.54 -5.50
N ILE A 214 -21.18 -0.40 -4.95
CA ILE A 214 -21.55 -0.92 -3.62
C ILE A 214 -21.50 -2.45 -3.59
N ASN A 215 -22.12 -3.11 -4.58
CA ASN A 215 -22.08 -4.58 -4.70
C ASN A 215 -20.66 -5.12 -4.91
N GLY A 216 -19.78 -4.36 -5.58
CA GLY A 216 -18.37 -4.70 -5.75
C GLY A 216 -17.62 -4.66 -4.42
N LEU A 217 -17.78 -3.57 -3.66
CA LEU A 217 -17.13 -3.41 -2.36
C LEU A 217 -17.62 -4.45 -1.34
N ASP A 218 -18.93 -4.70 -1.27
CA ASP A 218 -19.51 -5.70 -0.36
C ASP A 218 -18.96 -7.10 -0.64
N LYS A 219 -18.91 -7.50 -1.93
CA LYS A 219 -18.32 -8.79 -2.33
C LYS A 219 -16.83 -8.88 -1.97
N MET A 220 -16.07 -7.79 -2.11
CA MET A 220 -14.66 -7.78 -1.73
C MET A 220 -14.47 -7.91 -0.23
N VAL A 221 -15.30 -7.22 0.57
CA VAL A 221 -15.29 -7.35 2.03
C VAL A 221 -15.62 -8.79 2.44
N GLU A 222 -16.61 -9.43 1.82
CA GLU A 222 -16.93 -10.86 2.05
C GLU A 222 -15.75 -11.79 1.71
N GLU A 223 -15.08 -11.57 0.57
CA GLU A 223 -13.89 -12.35 0.19
C GLU A 223 -12.75 -12.20 1.21
N VAL A 224 -12.54 -10.98 1.70
CA VAL A 224 -11.55 -10.66 2.73
C VAL A 224 -11.89 -11.34 4.06
N GLU A 225 -13.14 -11.21 4.52
CA GLU A 225 -13.62 -11.84 5.76
C GLU A 225 -13.47 -13.38 5.71
N HIS A 226 -13.87 -14.00 4.60
CA HIS A 226 -13.73 -15.45 4.41
C HIS A 226 -12.26 -15.90 4.41
N GLY A 227 -11.35 -15.07 3.87
CA GLY A 227 -9.91 -15.31 3.93
C GLY A 227 -9.37 -15.32 5.36
N PHE A 228 -9.86 -14.41 6.20
CA PHE A 228 -9.44 -14.28 7.60
C PHE A 228 -9.97 -15.39 8.51
N GLU A 229 -11.17 -15.90 8.29
CA GLU A 229 -11.73 -17.00 9.10
C GLU A 229 -10.84 -18.25 9.08
N LYS A 230 -10.20 -18.54 7.93
CA LYS A 230 -9.29 -19.67 7.77
C LYS A 230 -7.95 -19.52 8.52
N CYS A 231 -7.67 -18.34 9.05
CA CYS A 231 -6.42 -18.04 9.77
C CYS A 231 -6.57 -18.08 11.31
N LYS A 232 -7.78 -18.34 11.86
CA LYS A 232 -8.02 -18.39 13.31
C LYS A 232 -7.50 -19.72 13.89
N LEU A 233 -6.47 -19.64 14.75
CA LEU A 233 -5.75 -20.81 15.30
C LEU A 233 -5.85 -20.96 16.84
N GLY A 234 -6.65 -20.13 17.53
CA GLY A 234 -6.72 -20.15 18.99
C GLY A 234 -8.08 -19.74 19.58
N ASP A 235 -8.31 -20.14 20.83
CA ASP A 235 -9.52 -19.81 21.61
C ASP A 235 -9.46 -18.40 22.23
N ASN A 236 -8.27 -17.76 22.28
CA ASN A 236 -8.07 -16.41 22.83
C ASN A 236 -7.77 -15.36 21.74
N LEU A 237 -8.82 -14.96 21.01
CA LEU A 237 -8.74 -14.09 19.83
C LEU A 237 -8.09 -12.72 20.12
N GLU A 238 -8.36 -12.12 21.28
CA GLU A 238 -7.83 -10.78 21.61
C GLU A 238 -6.33 -10.80 21.92
N GLU A 239 -5.85 -11.80 22.66
CA GLU A 239 -4.44 -11.93 22.99
C GLU A 239 -3.60 -12.28 21.75
N ASP A 240 -4.15 -13.12 20.88
CA ASP A 240 -3.56 -13.47 19.59
C ASP A 240 -3.41 -12.24 18.70
N GLU A 241 -4.48 -11.46 18.53
CA GLU A 241 -4.47 -10.23 17.73
C GLU A 241 -3.47 -9.20 18.29
N ALA A 242 -3.47 -8.98 19.61
CA ALA A 242 -2.54 -8.05 20.24
C ALA A 242 -1.07 -8.45 20.01
N ALA A 243 -0.76 -9.74 20.02
CA ALA A 243 0.60 -10.21 19.75
C ALA A 243 1.01 -10.11 18.27
N VAL A 244 0.06 -10.32 17.35
CA VAL A 244 0.27 -10.09 15.91
C VAL A 244 0.62 -8.62 15.69
N ILE A 245 -0.16 -7.70 16.26
CA ILE A 245 0.07 -6.24 16.17
C ILE A 245 1.43 -5.85 16.78
N ARG A 246 1.79 -6.38 17.96
CA ARG A 246 3.12 -6.14 18.55
C ARG A 246 4.25 -6.61 17.64
N THR A 247 4.09 -7.76 17.01
CA THR A 247 5.06 -8.30 16.05
C THR A 247 5.18 -7.40 14.82
N PHE A 248 4.05 -6.92 14.30
CA PHE A 248 3.97 -5.98 13.19
C PHE A 248 4.71 -4.68 13.52
N HIS A 249 4.39 -4.03 14.64
CA HIS A 249 5.05 -2.79 15.07
C HIS A 249 6.57 -2.94 15.13
N ARG A 250 7.06 -4.02 15.77
CA ARG A 250 8.49 -4.31 15.86
C ARG A 250 9.15 -4.46 14.48
N ILE A 251 8.51 -5.19 13.58
CA ILE A 251 9.04 -5.41 12.23
C ILE A 251 9.05 -4.11 11.43
N VAL A 252 7.96 -3.33 11.46
CA VAL A 252 7.89 -2.07 10.72
C VAL A 252 8.93 -1.08 11.25
N ARG A 253 9.09 -0.93 12.57
CA ARG A 253 10.14 -0.04 13.12
C ARG A 253 11.55 -0.45 12.72
N LYS A 254 11.81 -1.76 12.60
CA LYS A 254 13.11 -2.28 12.18
C LYS A 254 13.35 -2.11 10.67
N TYR A 255 12.35 -2.37 9.85
CA TYR A 255 12.51 -2.53 8.40
C TYR A 255 11.87 -1.43 7.55
N PHE A 256 11.10 -0.51 8.11
CA PHE A 256 10.59 0.68 7.42
C PHE A 256 11.34 1.94 7.88
N ARG A 257 11.68 2.85 6.95
CA ARG A 257 12.44 4.06 7.26
C ARG A 257 11.50 5.21 7.60
N GLY A 258 11.53 5.66 8.85
CA GLY A 258 10.76 6.81 9.34
C GLY A 258 9.34 6.44 9.78
N PRO A 259 8.56 7.43 10.26
CA PRO A 259 7.18 7.19 10.68
C PRO A 259 6.26 6.96 9.48
N LEU A 260 5.16 6.23 9.70
CA LEU A 260 4.05 6.16 8.76
C LEU A 260 3.39 7.54 8.66
N LYS A 261 3.04 7.98 7.45
CA LYS A 261 2.57 9.35 7.24
C LYS A 261 1.07 9.38 6.95
N PRO A 262 0.29 10.24 7.64
CA PRO A 262 -1.09 10.52 7.27
C PRO A 262 -1.17 11.30 5.94
N PRO A 263 -2.36 11.41 5.32
CA PRO A 263 -3.65 10.89 5.77
C PRO A 263 -3.73 9.36 5.71
N PHE A 264 -4.44 8.74 6.66
CA PHE A 264 -4.76 7.31 6.62
C PHE A 264 -6.21 7.14 6.17
N ASN A 265 -6.42 6.39 5.11
CA ASN A 265 -7.75 6.01 4.63
C ASN A 265 -8.33 4.93 5.54
N LYS A 266 -8.93 5.35 6.65
CA LYS A 266 -9.41 4.44 7.71
C LYS A 266 -10.44 3.45 7.19
N GLU A 267 -11.33 3.87 6.28
CA GLU A 267 -12.38 3.02 5.73
C GLU A 267 -11.79 1.93 4.83
N ALA A 268 -10.94 2.28 3.87
CA ALA A 268 -10.32 1.30 2.96
C ALA A 268 -9.37 0.35 3.70
N ARG A 269 -8.56 0.88 4.63
CA ARG A 269 -7.68 0.05 5.47
C ARG A 269 -8.47 -0.93 6.34
N LYS A 270 -9.59 -0.47 6.93
CA LYS A 270 -10.50 -1.34 7.67
C LYS A 270 -11.10 -2.43 6.79
N ALA A 271 -11.52 -2.10 5.57
CA ALA A 271 -12.02 -3.10 4.60
C ALA A 271 -10.96 -4.16 4.26
N ALA A 272 -9.67 -3.81 4.32
CA ALA A 272 -8.55 -4.75 4.20
C ALA A 272 -8.20 -5.53 5.49
N GLY A 273 -8.96 -5.33 6.58
CA GLY A 273 -8.64 -5.90 7.90
C GLY A 273 -7.44 -5.26 8.60
N PHE A 274 -7.00 -4.09 8.13
CA PHE A 274 -5.87 -3.33 8.65
C PHE A 274 -6.36 -2.20 9.58
N GLU A 275 -6.72 -2.57 10.81
CA GLU A 275 -7.32 -1.66 11.80
C GLU A 275 -6.35 -0.57 12.30
N PRO A 276 -6.84 0.57 12.82
CA PRO A 276 -6.00 1.68 13.30
C PRO A 276 -4.91 1.29 14.31
N SER A 277 -5.15 0.29 15.14
CA SER A 277 -4.17 -0.26 16.10
C SER A 277 -2.89 -0.77 15.44
N TRP A 278 -2.94 -1.16 14.17
CA TRP A 278 -1.78 -1.61 13.41
C TRP A 278 -0.83 -0.46 13.04
N TYR A 279 -1.35 0.72 12.70
CA TYR A 279 -0.57 1.76 12.03
C TYR A 279 -0.54 3.12 12.73
N GLU A 280 -1.56 3.52 13.50
CA GLU A 280 -1.55 4.81 14.21
C GLU A 280 -0.38 4.94 15.19
N PRO A 281 0.01 3.90 15.98
CA PRO A 281 1.18 3.96 16.85
C PRO A 281 2.53 4.05 16.12
N LEU A 282 2.53 3.87 14.80
CA LEU A 282 3.73 3.95 13.95
C LEU A 282 3.82 5.30 13.22
N ALA A 283 2.85 6.20 13.43
CA ALA A 283 2.84 7.54 12.82
C ALA A 283 3.76 8.55 13.54
N VAL A 284 4.30 8.16 14.69
CA VAL A 284 5.26 8.95 15.48
C VAL A 284 6.62 8.28 15.47
N LYS A 285 7.69 9.08 15.43
CA LYS A 285 9.05 8.56 15.64
C LYS A 285 9.16 8.16 17.10
N GLU A 286 9.61 6.95 17.40
CA GLU A 286 9.98 6.60 18.79
C GLU A 286 11.00 7.62 19.27
N ALA A 287 10.64 8.35 20.33
CA ALA A 287 11.60 9.15 21.06
C ALA A 287 12.51 8.17 21.78
N TYR A 288 13.75 8.01 21.32
CA TYR A 288 14.79 7.43 22.15
C TYR A 288 15.02 8.40 23.31
N VAL A 289 14.42 8.09 24.46
CA VAL A 289 14.90 8.65 25.72
C VAL A 289 16.13 7.82 26.06
N GLU A 290 17.31 8.37 25.82
CA GLU A 290 18.54 7.80 26.36
C GLU A 290 18.45 7.78 27.89
N GLY A 291 18.06 6.63 28.44
CA GLY A 291 18.53 6.18 29.75
C GLY A 291 17.92 6.78 31.02
N GLU A 292 16.60 6.84 31.19
CA GLU A 292 16.03 6.83 32.55
C GLU A 292 14.76 5.97 32.68
N PRO A 293 14.57 5.28 33.83
CA PRO A 293 13.34 4.55 34.13
C PRO A 293 12.25 5.54 34.52
N VAL A 294 11.04 5.36 33.97
CA VAL A 294 9.85 6.07 34.46
C VAL A 294 9.35 5.29 35.69
N GLU A 295 9.52 5.88 36.87
CA GLU A 295 8.83 5.49 38.12
C GLU A 295 7.31 5.69 38.03
#